data_AF-A0A373HYM3-F1
#
_entry.id   AF-A0A373HYM3-F1
#
_cell.length_a   1.000
_cell.length_b   1.000
_cell.length_c   1.000
_cell.angle_alpha   90.00
_cell.angle_beta   90.00
_cell.angle_gamma   90.00
#
_symmetry.space_group_name_H-M   'P 1'
#
loop_
_entity.id
_entity.type
_entity.pdbx_description
1 polymer ?
#
loop_
_entity_poly.entity_id
_entity_poly.type
_entity_poly.pdbx_seq_one_letter_code
_entity_poly.pdbx_strand_id
1 'polypeptide(L)'
;MKKLIGIFIFLLICVSSPVYADNKDLVQYIGDSYTQGYSKDGMITGDDLWYVHASQKAGVDYTQASQGGVGFVAESHGQTFDDLLEEGTGRNAKYVVIAGGYNDMKYSYDTIKNRVYDTVKKAQKLYPQAQVLVAMTGDSIENRSCFTQVIEAYKDGTKQAGGTYITNSEYALNGNKDYFSSDGYHPNKYGHYSIGETIGGYLMKCEDVKVNTYASTITIGAGTYATQYGHFIDVTGVYHNYYMVDGIADQSITGAIEYEGEYYKVDSGKIDTSYNGPWTCGKTTYYLINGHTNKNMTGIVKYGNDWYFVNNGIVLTGDALIYYNGQWHCIHNGKIDDTYTGLVDFGGKTYYVMNGTVNTSSNGLTYINGEWYYLVNGVLDTNYNSPILYNGTWYYVDHGKINWKYTNLVKYYSTWYYVENGQINWNKNTLCQVNGSGTWYYVSNGVINWNYQGLAYYDNNWYYIENGQLNWSYNGLFYFNNGWYYVKNGMIDWNYSNLILFNGTWYYVDHGQINWHKTTLSQVNGSGTWYYVENGQLNWSYNGTYNYNGINYTIRNGIVC
;
A
#
# COMPACT_ATOMS: atom_id res chain seq x y z
N MET A 1 51.55 -81.94 -1.16
CA MET A 1 50.60 -80.88 -1.55
C MET A 1 51.05 -79.56 -0.91
N LYS A 2 51.33 -78.55 -1.76
CA LYS A 2 51.48 -77.09 -1.51
C LYS A 2 52.50 -76.65 -0.43
N LYS A 3 53.71 -76.17 -0.80
CA LYS A 3 54.06 -74.79 -1.25
C LYS A 3 53.67 -73.72 -0.21
N LEU A 4 54.47 -72.73 0.17
CA LEU A 4 55.84 -72.28 -0.10
C LEU A 4 56.09 -71.16 0.93
N ILE A 5 57.29 -71.10 1.51
CA ILE A 5 58.11 -69.91 1.82
C ILE A 5 57.34 -68.59 2.09
N GLY A 6 57.29 -68.18 3.36
CA GLY A 6 57.02 -66.81 3.78
C GLY A 6 58.31 -66.17 4.31
N ILE A 7 58.90 -65.32 3.48
CA ILE A 7 60.13 -64.56 3.71
C ILE A 7 59.97 -63.60 4.91
N PHE A 8 60.90 -63.67 5.85
CA PHE A 8 61.13 -62.62 6.86
C PHE A 8 61.80 -61.42 6.15
N ILE A 9 60.99 -60.45 5.71
CA ILE A 9 61.50 -59.12 5.37
C ILE A 9 61.38 -58.26 6.63
N PHE A 10 62.53 -57.85 7.14
CA PHE A 10 62.67 -56.67 7.99
C PHE A 10 61.99 -55.51 7.27
N LEU A 11 60.81 -55.09 7.74
CA LEU A 11 60.26 -53.81 7.36
C LEU A 11 61.10 -52.76 8.08
N LEU A 12 62.10 -52.24 7.35
CA LEU A 12 62.75 -50.99 7.70
C LEU A 12 61.63 -49.98 7.91
N ILE A 13 61.47 -49.48 9.13
CA ILE A 13 60.66 -48.29 9.40
C ILE A 13 61.43 -47.16 8.72
N CYS A 14 61.15 -46.95 7.43
CA CYS A 14 61.34 -45.65 6.82
C CYS A 14 60.35 -44.76 7.55
N VAL A 15 60.82 -44.16 8.64
CA VAL A 15 60.33 -42.88 9.10
C VAL A 15 60.57 -41.97 7.90
N SER A 16 59.57 -41.85 7.03
CA SER A 16 59.50 -40.68 6.17
C SER A 16 59.30 -39.54 7.17
N SER A 17 60.41 -38.91 7.56
CA SER A 17 60.35 -37.54 8.05
C SER A 17 59.38 -36.81 7.13
N PRO A 18 58.34 -36.16 7.65
CA PRO A 18 57.53 -35.30 6.80
C PRO A 18 58.51 -34.38 6.08
N VAL A 19 58.53 -34.49 4.76
CA VAL A 19 59.15 -33.49 3.91
C VAL A 19 58.25 -32.27 4.07
N TYR A 20 58.55 -31.45 5.06
CA TYR A 20 57.95 -30.13 5.17
C TYR A 20 58.40 -29.36 3.92
N ALA A 21 57.45 -28.86 3.14
CA ALA A 21 57.75 -27.75 2.27
C ALA A 21 58.12 -26.56 3.18
N ASP A 22 59.38 -26.15 3.13
CA ASP A 22 59.92 -24.93 3.76
C ASP A 22 59.34 -23.70 3.06
N ASN A 23 58.07 -23.40 3.31
CA ASN A 23 57.57 -22.04 3.15
C ASN A 23 56.43 -21.82 4.14
N LYS A 24 56.77 -21.27 5.30
CA LYS A 24 55.80 -20.64 6.18
C LYS A 24 55.60 -19.24 5.62
N ASP A 25 54.47 -19.03 4.94
CA ASP A 25 54.15 -17.71 4.44
C ASP A 25 54.21 -16.69 5.59
N LEU A 26 54.68 -15.48 5.29
CA LEU A 26 54.93 -14.46 6.29
C LEU A 26 53.76 -13.48 6.35
N VAL A 27 53.33 -13.16 7.58
CA VAL A 27 52.39 -12.06 7.85
C VAL A 27 53.12 -10.88 8.49
N GLN A 28 52.92 -9.68 7.97
CA GLN A 28 53.30 -8.43 8.63
C GLN A 28 52.06 -7.83 9.30
N TYR A 29 52.05 -7.79 10.62
CA TYR A 29 51.01 -7.15 11.41
C TYR A 29 51.33 -5.67 11.65
N ILE A 30 50.35 -4.81 11.45
CA ILE A 30 50.37 -3.39 11.81
C ILE A 30 49.23 -3.16 12.78
N GLY A 31 49.48 -2.54 13.92
CA GLY A 31 48.41 -2.28 14.87
C GLY A 31 48.77 -1.35 16.02
N ASP A 32 47.83 -1.24 16.94
CA ASP A 32 47.87 -0.28 18.04
C ASP A 32 48.32 -0.91 19.37
N SER A 33 47.84 -0.39 20.51
CA SER A 33 48.12 -0.91 21.85
C SER A 33 47.72 -2.38 22.02
N TYR A 34 46.74 -2.88 21.27
CA TYR A 34 46.33 -4.29 21.33
C TYR A 34 47.40 -5.17 20.69
N THR A 35 48.06 -4.69 19.63
CA THR A 35 49.19 -5.41 19.00
C THR A 35 50.45 -5.30 19.82
N GLN A 36 50.64 -4.20 20.55
CA GLN A 36 51.73 -4.09 21.53
C GLN A 36 51.56 -5.05 22.73
N GLY A 37 50.34 -5.53 22.98
CA GLY A 37 50.02 -6.34 24.16
C GLY A 37 49.74 -5.52 25.42
N TYR A 38 49.43 -4.23 25.28
CA TYR A 38 49.12 -3.41 26.44
C TYR A 38 47.79 -3.82 27.07
N SER A 39 47.82 -4.07 28.37
CA SER A 39 46.64 -4.28 29.22
C SER A 39 46.92 -3.69 30.60
N LYS A 40 45.91 -3.06 31.21
CA LYS A 40 46.07 -2.40 32.52
C LYS A 40 46.40 -3.39 33.65
N ASP A 41 46.01 -4.65 33.49
CA ASP A 41 46.24 -5.71 34.48
C ASP A 41 47.59 -6.43 34.28
N GLY A 42 48.40 -5.97 33.33
CA GLY A 42 49.69 -6.55 32.95
C GLY A 42 49.80 -6.74 31.45
N MET A 43 51.03 -6.59 30.93
CA MET A 43 51.33 -6.79 29.51
C MET A 43 51.05 -8.24 29.09
N ILE A 44 50.35 -8.39 27.97
CA ILE A 44 50.19 -9.65 27.26
C ILE A 44 51.46 -9.90 26.44
N THR A 45 52.03 -11.10 26.54
CA THR A 45 53.31 -11.43 25.90
C THR A 45 53.31 -12.87 25.41
N GLY A 46 54.25 -13.21 24.53
CA GLY A 46 54.42 -14.59 24.04
C GLY A 46 53.20 -15.08 23.26
N ASP A 47 52.83 -16.34 23.50
CA ASP A 47 51.74 -17.03 22.80
C ASP A 47 50.35 -16.43 23.10
N ASP A 48 50.20 -15.65 24.17
CA ASP A 48 48.94 -15.01 24.52
C ASP A 48 48.63 -13.77 23.64
N LEU A 49 49.58 -13.30 22.83
CA LEU A 49 49.35 -12.18 21.90
C LEU A 49 48.47 -12.61 20.73
N TRP A 50 47.49 -11.78 20.33
CA TRP A 50 46.46 -12.18 19.37
C TRP A 50 47.04 -12.53 17.99
N TYR A 51 48.06 -11.79 17.55
CA TYR A 51 48.69 -12.00 16.24
C TYR A 51 49.62 -13.22 16.26
N VAL A 52 50.21 -13.54 17.41
CA VAL A 52 50.98 -14.78 17.61
C VAL A 52 50.04 -15.98 17.53
N HIS A 53 48.93 -15.93 18.28
CA HIS A 53 47.90 -16.96 18.25
C HIS A 53 47.31 -17.14 16.84
N ALA A 54 46.98 -16.05 16.14
CA ALA A 54 46.48 -16.09 14.77
C ALA A 54 47.48 -16.76 13.81
N SER A 55 48.77 -16.45 13.96
CA SER A 55 49.83 -16.99 13.10
C SER A 55 50.06 -18.48 13.35
N GLN A 56 50.13 -18.88 14.62
CA GLN A 56 50.25 -20.29 15.01
C GLN A 56 49.07 -21.11 14.49
N LYS A 57 47.87 -20.54 14.55
CA LYS A 57 46.65 -21.18 14.09
C LYS A 57 46.61 -21.41 12.58
N ALA A 58 47.10 -20.46 11.79
CA ALA A 58 47.20 -20.57 10.33
C ALA A 58 48.49 -21.26 9.84
N GLY A 59 49.46 -21.54 10.72
CA GLY A 59 50.73 -22.16 10.34
C GLY A 59 51.69 -21.22 9.61
N VAL A 60 51.56 -19.92 9.82
CA VAL A 60 52.33 -18.85 9.15
C VAL A 60 53.38 -18.24 10.09
N ASP A 61 54.46 -17.70 9.53
CA ASP A 61 55.42 -16.90 10.27
C ASP A 61 54.92 -15.45 10.39
N TYR A 62 55.47 -14.68 11.34
CA TYR A 62 55.00 -13.33 11.60
C TYR A 62 56.10 -12.32 11.94
N THR A 63 55.82 -11.07 11.59
CA THR A 63 56.50 -9.86 12.07
C THR A 63 55.43 -8.83 12.45
N GLN A 64 55.79 -7.83 13.27
CA GLN A 64 54.85 -6.80 13.67
C GLN A 64 55.52 -5.42 13.76
N ALA A 65 54.74 -4.36 13.53
CA ALA A 65 55.07 -3.00 13.93
C ALA A 65 53.82 -2.41 14.61
N SER A 66 53.98 -1.88 15.84
CA SER A 66 52.85 -1.42 16.62
C SER A 66 53.18 -0.26 17.55
N GLN A 67 52.24 0.67 17.67
CA GLN A 67 52.36 1.84 18.53
C GLN A 67 51.05 2.13 19.27
N GLY A 68 51.12 2.30 20.59
CA GLY A 68 49.96 2.56 21.42
C GLY A 68 49.28 3.89 21.06
N GLY A 69 47.96 3.84 20.87
CA GLY A 69 47.14 5.02 20.58
C GLY A 69 47.10 5.45 19.12
N VAL A 70 47.76 4.74 18.20
CA VAL A 70 47.66 5.04 16.76
C VAL A 70 46.45 4.37 16.12
N GLY A 71 46.05 4.88 14.96
CA GLY A 71 45.04 4.30 14.08
C GLY A 71 45.39 4.59 12.63
N PHE A 72 44.41 4.50 11.74
CA PHE A 72 44.60 5.01 10.37
C PHE A 72 44.78 6.53 10.40
N VAL A 73 43.93 7.24 11.15
CA VAL A 73 43.96 8.71 11.29
C VAL A 73 44.57 9.13 12.62
N ALA A 74 44.29 8.38 13.68
CA ALA A 74 44.77 8.72 15.01
C ALA A 74 46.31 8.67 15.09
N GLU A 75 46.89 9.79 15.50
CA GLU A 75 48.34 9.94 15.67
C GLU A 75 48.73 9.84 17.14
N SER A 76 49.80 9.11 17.41
CA SER A 76 50.45 9.03 18.72
C SER A 76 51.96 8.98 18.50
N HIS A 77 52.71 9.77 19.27
CA HIS A 77 54.17 9.88 19.14
C HIS A 77 54.66 10.23 17.71
N GLY A 78 53.84 10.96 16.94
CA GLY A 78 54.15 11.33 15.56
C GLY A 78 54.00 10.18 14.55
N GLN A 79 53.30 9.10 14.92
CA GLN A 79 53.08 7.93 14.08
C GLN A 79 51.58 7.63 13.91
N THR A 80 51.27 7.03 12.77
CA THR A 80 49.99 6.41 12.39
C THR A 80 50.26 5.00 11.86
N PHE A 81 49.22 4.24 11.49
CA PHE A 81 49.43 2.98 10.74
C PHE A 81 50.21 3.18 9.44
N ASP A 82 50.14 4.36 8.82
CA ASP A 82 50.88 4.69 7.62
C ASP A 82 52.41 4.70 7.86
N ASP A 83 52.85 5.20 9.00
CA ASP A 83 54.25 5.25 9.41
C ASP A 83 54.76 3.88 9.83
N LEU A 84 53.94 3.12 10.56
CA LEU A 84 54.28 1.75 10.96
C LEU A 84 54.47 0.80 9.78
N LEU A 85 53.81 1.05 8.63
CA LEU A 85 54.08 0.30 7.40
C LEU A 85 55.53 0.48 6.90
N GLU A 86 56.16 1.63 7.15
CA GLU A 86 57.57 1.90 6.83
C GLU A 86 58.54 1.25 7.83
N GLU A 87 58.09 1.03 9.06
CA GLU A 87 58.88 0.35 10.10
C GLU A 87 58.80 -1.18 10.01
N GLY A 88 57.71 -1.71 9.48
CA GLY A 88 57.51 -3.14 9.29
C GLY A 88 58.67 -3.78 8.51
N THR A 89 59.20 -4.88 9.05
CA THR A 89 60.39 -5.56 8.55
C THR A 89 60.07 -6.71 7.61
N GLY A 90 58.83 -7.22 7.61
CA GLY A 90 58.36 -8.33 6.79
C GLY A 90 58.10 -7.95 5.32
N ARG A 91 59.10 -7.41 4.61
CA ARG A 91 58.95 -6.88 3.23
C ARG A 91 58.57 -7.93 2.19
N ASN A 92 58.80 -9.20 2.48
CA ASN A 92 58.41 -10.36 1.67
C ASN A 92 57.12 -11.04 2.20
N ALA A 93 56.33 -10.35 3.03
CA ALA A 93 55.08 -10.91 3.54
C ALA A 93 54.10 -11.25 2.41
N LYS A 94 53.40 -12.38 2.58
CA LYS A 94 52.23 -12.77 1.77
C LYS A 94 50.97 -12.03 2.22
N TYR A 95 50.92 -11.62 3.49
CA TYR A 95 49.81 -10.84 4.03
C TYR A 95 50.32 -9.65 4.83
N VAL A 96 49.67 -8.50 4.64
CA VAL A 96 49.81 -7.36 5.56
C VAL A 96 48.47 -7.20 6.27
N VAL A 97 48.43 -7.43 7.58
CA VAL A 97 47.22 -7.29 8.38
C VAL A 97 47.30 -5.99 9.16
N ILE A 98 46.43 -5.03 8.83
CA ILE A 98 46.32 -3.74 9.52
C ILE A 98 45.08 -3.81 10.42
N ALA A 99 45.31 -3.84 11.74
CA ALA A 99 44.28 -4.15 12.73
C ALA A 99 44.20 -3.05 13.80
N GLY A 100 42.99 -2.50 14.00
CA GLY A 100 42.74 -1.44 14.99
C GLY A 100 41.27 -1.05 15.08
N GLY A 101 40.98 0.22 15.37
CA GLY A 101 39.61 0.77 15.34
C GLY A 101 39.34 1.81 16.41
N TYR A 102 39.69 1.49 17.66
CA TYR A 102 39.31 2.30 18.81
C TYR A 102 39.81 3.75 18.74
N ASN A 103 41.05 3.95 18.30
CA ASN A 103 41.66 5.28 18.28
C ASN A 103 41.06 6.22 17.22
N ASP A 104 40.44 5.66 16.17
CA ASP A 104 39.87 6.42 15.06
C ASP A 104 38.42 6.90 15.32
N MET A 105 37.78 6.48 16.41
CA MET A 105 36.36 6.75 16.70
C MET A 105 35.94 8.24 16.67
N LYS A 106 36.86 9.16 16.96
CA LYS A 106 36.55 10.60 17.02
C LYS A 106 36.54 11.29 15.66
N TYR A 107 36.98 10.61 14.60
CA TYR A 107 37.11 11.17 13.26
C TYR A 107 35.87 10.89 12.40
N SER A 108 35.65 11.72 11.38
CA SER A 108 34.51 11.53 10.48
C SER A 108 34.72 10.34 9.54
N TYR A 109 33.61 9.73 9.10
CA TYR A 109 33.60 8.65 8.10
C TYR A 109 34.50 8.96 6.90
N ASP A 110 34.36 10.13 6.25
CA ASP A 110 35.16 10.49 5.07
C ASP A 110 36.66 10.60 5.38
N THR A 111 37.01 11.14 6.55
CA THR A 111 38.41 11.26 6.98
C THR A 111 39.04 9.88 7.16
N ILE A 112 38.32 8.97 7.84
CA ILE A 112 38.78 7.61 8.08
C ILE A 112 38.88 6.86 6.77
N LYS A 113 37.82 6.87 5.95
CA LYS A 113 37.76 6.15 4.67
C LYS A 113 38.90 6.54 3.72
N ASN A 114 39.13 7.85 3.55
CA ASN A 114 40.20 8.35 2.68
C ASN A 114 41.57 7.93 3.21
N ARG A 115 41.78 7.98 4.52
CA ARG A 115 43.05 7.57 5.12
C ARG A 115 43.27 6.05 5.03
N VAL A 116 42.23 5.24 5.25
CA VAL A 116 42.28 3.79 5.00
C VAL A 116 42.67 3.51 3.56
N TYR A 117 42.06 4.22 2.59
CA TYR A 117 42.42 4.08 1.18
C TYR A 117 43.91 4.36 0.94
N ASP A 118 44.42 5.49 1.43
CA ASP A 118 45.81 5.90 1.24
C ASP A 118 46.78 4.91 1.88
N THR A 119 46.52 4.49 3.12
CA THR A 119 47.34 3.53 3.86
C THR A 119 47.35 2.15 3.19
N VAL A 120 46.20 1.67 2.68
CA VAL A 120 46.14 0.42 1.91
C VAL A 120 46.93 0.53 0.60
N LYS A 121 46.85 1.65 -0.12
CA LYS A 121 47.66 1.89 -1.32
C LYS A 121 49.15 1.93 -1.01
N LYS A 122 49.54 2.53 0.11
CA LYS A 122 50.92 2.53 0.58
C LYS A 122 51.40 1.13 0.92
N ALA A 123 50.58 0.34 1.63
CA ALA A 123 50.88 -1.06 1.94
C ALA A 123 51.10 -1.88 0.65
N GLN A 124 50.21 -1.77 -0.34
CA GLN A 124 50.37 -2.44 -1.64
C GLN A 124 51.68 -2.07 -2.37
N LYS A 125 52.17 -0.83 -2.20
CA LYS A 125 53.45 -0.38 -2.78
C LYS A 125 54.67 -0.92 -2.01
N LEU A 126 54.60 -0.92 -0.68
CA LEU A 126 55.71 -1.33 0.19
C LEU A 126 55.83 -2.86 0.32
N TYR A 127 54.73 -3.58 0.14
CA TYR A 127 54.62 -5.03 0.23
C TYR A 127 53.95 -5.58 -1.04
N PRO A 128 54.63 -5.54 -2.20
CA PRO A 128 54.01 -5.78 -3.50
C PRO A 128 53.54 -7.23 -3.72
N GLN A 129 53.97 -8.17 -2.89
CA GLN A 129 53.51 -9.57 -2.92
C GLN A 129 52.36 -9.84 -1.94
N ALA A 130 52.04 -8.88 -1.07
CA ALA A 130 51.09 -9.09 0.00
C ALA A 130 49.65 -8.84 -0.45
N GLN A 131 48.73 -9.72 -0.02
CA GLN A 131 47.34 -9.33 0.12
C GLN A 131 47.21 -8.42 1.35
N VAL A 132 46.70 -7.21 1.15
CA VAL A 132 46.49 -6.26 2.25
C VAL A 132 45.11 -6.50 2.87
N LEU A 133 45.14 -6.91 4.14
CA LEU A 133 43.99 -7.26 4.95
C LEU A 133 43.77 -6.16 6.00
N VAL A 134 42.55 -5.62 6.07
CA VAL A 134 42.17 -4.64 7.10
C VAL A 134 41.18 -5.29 8.06
N ALA A 135 41.37 -5.07 9.35
CA ALA A 135 40.49 -5.61 10.39
C ALA A 135 40.16 -4.54 11.42
N MET A 136 38.91 -4.51 11.88
CA MET A 136 38.58 -3.93 13.18
C MET A 136 38.71 -5.01 14.26
N THR A 137 39.38 -4.74 15.38
CA THR A 137 39.63 -5.72 16.47
C THR A 137 38.57 -5.74 17.58
N GLY A 138 37.33 -5.36 17.27
CA GLY A 138 36.20 -5.34 18.21
C GLY A 138 36.34 -4.31 19.34
N ASP A 139 35.27 -4.19 20.14
CA ASP A 139 35.18 -3.23 21.24
C ASP A 139 34.46 -3.80 22.49
N SER A 140 34.58 -3.09 23.60
CA SER A 140 34.03 -3.46 24.91
C SER A 140 32.65 -2.89 25.21
N ILE A 141 32.15 -1.99 24.37
CA ILE A 141 31.07 -1.10 24.74
C ILE A 141 29.75 -1.71 24.28
N GLU A 142 28.75 -1.74 25.17
CA GLU A 142 27.39 -2.20 24.83
C GLU A 142 26.76 -1.40 23.67
N ASN A 143 27.26 -0.19 23.39
CA ASN A 143 26.74 0.70 22.37
C ASN A 143 27.59 0.71 21.10
N ARG A 144 27.50 -0.38 20.31
CA ARG A 144 28.19 -0.56 19.03
C ARG A 144 27.95 0.53 17.98
N SER A 145 26.92 1.37 18.17
CA SER A 145 26.62 2.48 17.24
C SER A 145 27.78 3.48 17.11
N CYS A 146 28.62 3.63 18.15
CA CYS A 146 29.78 4.52 18.08
C CYS A 146 30.88 4.02 17.13
N PHE A 147 30.91 2.73 16.81
CA PHE A 147 31.88 2.13 15.90
C PHE A 147 31.34 1.90 14.49
N THR A 148 30.03 2.03 14.28
CA THR A 148 29.40 1.73 12.97
C THR A 148 30.05 2.54 11.85
N GLN A 149 30.31 3.83 12.08
CA GLN A 149 31.00 4.68 11.10
C GLN A 149 32.45 4.26 10.84
N VAL A 150 33.17 3.80 11.87
CA VAL A 150 34.57 3.33 11.74
C VAL A 150 34.60 2.03 10.92
N ILE A 151 33.72 1.08 11.24
CA ILE A 151 33.59 -0.21 10.53
C ILE A 151 33.27 0.03 9.07
N GLU A 152 32.26 0.86 8.77
CA GLU A 152 31.87 1.20 7.41
C GLU A 152 33.01 1.90 6.65
N ALA A 153 33.68 2.88 7.27
CA ALA A 153 34.80 3.58 6.65
C ALA A 153 35.99 2.66 6.37
N TYR A 154 36.30 1.72 7.27
CA TYR A 154 37.34 0.71 7.07
C TYR A 154 36.98 -0.22 5.90
N LYS A 155 35.75 -0.76 5.87
CA LYS A 155 35.27 -1.62 4.78
C LYS A 155 35.32 -0.91 3.43
N ASP A 156 34.77 0.31 3.36
CA ASP A 156 34.67 1.06 2.12
C ASP A 156 36.03 1.55 1.61
N GLY A 157 36.88 2.09 2.48
CA GLY A 157 38.21 2.56 2.12
C GLY A 157 39.10 1.41 1.63
N THR A 158 39.03 0.27 2.33
CA THR A 158 39.77 -0.95 1.96
C THR A 158 39.32 -1.47 0.59
N LYS A 159 38.01 -1.61 0.39
CA LYS A 159 37.43 -2.06 -0.88
C LYS A 159 37.79 -1.10 -2.02
N GLN A 160 37.69 0.22 -1.80
CA GLN A 160 38.03 1.24 -2.78
C GLN A 160 39.53 1.18 -3.17
N ALA A 161 40.41 0.84 -2.23
CA ALA A 161 41.84 0.67 -2.50
C ALA A 161 42.20 -0.69 -3.13
N GLY A 162 41.24 -1.63 -3.23
CA GLY A 162 41.49 -2.99 -3.70
C GLY A 162 42.18 -3.88 -2.67
N GLY A 163 42.06 -3.57 -1.38
CA GLY A 163 42.40 -4.48 -0.29
C GLY A 163 41.21 -5.36 0.08
N THR A 164 41.37 -6.18 1.12
CA THR A 164 40.30 -7.04 1.65
C THR A 164 40.04 -6.72 3.12
N TYR A 165 38.79 -6.48 3.47
CA TYR A 165 38.40 -6.38 4.88
C TYR A 165 38.17 -7.79 5.44
N ILE A 166 38.72 -8.10 6.61
CA ILE A 166 38.52 -9.41 7.26
C ILE A 166 37.09 -9.50 7.76
N THR A 167 36.25 -10.24 7.02
CA THR A 167 34.83 -10.42 7.34
C THR A 167 34.65 -10.89 8.79
N ASN A 168 33.77 -10.19 9.50
CA ASN A 168 33.42 -10.37 10.91
C ASN A 168 34.52 -10.06 11.95
N SER A 169 35.67 -9.47 11.58
CA SER A 169 36.70 -9.15 12.57
C SER A 169 36.20 -8.22 13.68
N GLU A 170 35.28 -7.30 13.35
CA GLU A 170 34.64 -6.38 14.29
C GLU A 170 33.83 -7.10 15.39
N TYR A 171 33.49 -8.37 15.19
CA TYR A 171 32.78 -9.22 16.16
C TYR A 171 33.73 -10.07 17.01
N ALA A 172 35.06 -9.92 16.87
CA ALA A 172 36.03 -10.72 17.62
C ALA A 172 35.87 -10.61 19.15
N LEU A 173 35.59 -9.43 19.69
CA LEU A 173 35.38 -9.24 21.14
C LEU A 173 33.90 -9.24 21.54
N ASN A 174 33.02 -8.91 20.58
CA ASN A 174 31.56 -8.91 20.68
C ASN A 174 30.96 -8.27 21.96
N GLY A 175 31.58 -7.22 22.50
CA GLY A 175 31.11 -6.55 23.73
C GLY A 175 31.19 -7.42 25.00
N ASN A 176 31.94 -8.52 24.98
CA ASN A 176 32.08 -9.37 26.15
C ASN A 176 33.01 -8.71 27.18
N LYS A 177 32.44 -8.20 28.28
CA LYS A 177 33.18 -7.51 29.34
C LYS A 177 34.29 -8.38 29.96
N ASP A 178 34.15 -9.70 29.96
CA ASP A 178 35.16 -10.62 30.50
C ASP A 178 36.42 -10.71 29.62
N TYR A 179 36.38 -10.15 28.40
CA TYR A 179 37.52 -10.10 27.49
C TYR A 179 38.39 -8.87 27.67
N PHE A 180 38.03 -7.96 28.59
CA PHE A 180 38.75 -6.71 28.83
C PHE A 180 39.46 -6.70 30.18
N SER A 181 40.54 -5.92 30.24
CA SER A 181 41.25 -5.62 31.49
C SER A 181 40.44 -4.66 32.37
N SER A 182 40.93 -4.36 33.57
CA SER A 182 40.27 -3.45 34.52
C SER A 182 40.08 -2.00 34.05
N ASP A 183 40.61 -1.60 32.88
CA ASP A 183 40.27 -0.33 32.24
C ASP A 183 39.00 -0.38 31.41
N GLY A 184 38.49 -1.57 31.09
CA GLY A 184 37.32 -1.77 30.24
C GLY A 184 37.55 -1.40 28.77
N TYR A 185 38.79 -1.22 28.31
CA TYR A 185 39.12 -0.86 26.92
C TYR A 185 40.10 -1.84 26.30
N HIS A 186 41.17 -2.18 27.00
CA HIS A 186 42.20 -3.06 26.46
C HIS A 186 41.84 -4.52 26.70
N PRO A 187 41.99 -5.40 25.69
CA PRO A 187 41.71 -6.81 25.83
C PRO A 187 42.66 -7.44 26.84
N ASN A 188 42.12 -8.29 27.72
CA ASN A 188 42.93 -9.20 28.53
C ASN A 188 43.31 -10.44 27.69
N LYS A 189 43.95 -11.44 28.30
CA LYS A 189 44.36 -12.67 27.58
C LYS A 189 43.21 -13.38 26.84
N TYR A 190 41.98 -13.34 27.35
CA TYR A 190 40.83 -13.96 26.71
C TYR A 190 40.36 -13.15 25.50
N GLY A 191 40.42 -11.81 25.58
CA GLY A 191 40.17 -10.94 24.44
C GLY A 191 41.20 -11.12 23.33
N HIS A 192 42.48 -11.19 23.70
CA HIS A 192 43.55 -11.50 22.74
C HIS A 192 43.35 -12.87 22.07
N TYR A 193 43.01 -13.90 22.84
CA TYR A 193 42.64 -15.21 22.29
C TYR A 193 41.49 -15.10 21.30
N SER A 194 40.42 -14.36 21.62
CA SER A 194 39.25 -14.20 20.75
C SER A 194 39.56 -13.45 19.44
N ILE A 195 40.38 -12.40 19.50
CA ILE A 195 40.89 -11.70 18.30
C ILE A 195 41.73 -12.65 17.45
N GLY A 196 42.66 -13.37 18.09
CA GLY A 196 43.53 -14.32 17.41
C GLY A 196 42.76 -15.47 16.76
N GLU A 197 41.73 -16.00 17.41
CA GLU A 197 40.82 -17.01 16.85
C GLU A 197 40.13 -16.49 15.59
N THR A 198 39.64 -15.25 15.63
CA THR A 198 38.86 -14.66 14.53
C THR A 198 39.74 -14.36 13.32
N ILE A 199 40.85 -13.65 13.51
CA ILE A 199 41.77 -13.31 12.42
C ILE A 199 42.54 -14.56 11.95
N GLY A 200 42.93 -15.43 12.88
CA GLY A 200 43.57 -16.71 12.59
C GLY A 200 42.67 -17.64 11.78
N GLY A 201 41.36 -17.70 12.08
CA GLY A 201 40.40 -18.46 11.28
C GLY A 201 40.29 -17.97 9.84
N TYR A 202 40.37 -16.65 9.63
CA TYR A 202 40.39 -16.07 8.27
C TYR A 202 41.69 -16.42 7.54
N LEU A 203 42.84 -16.33 8.22
CA LEU A 203 44.12 -16.72 7.66
C LEU A 203 44.19 -18.23 7.37
N MET A 204 43.61 -19.08 8.22
CA MET A 204 43.46 -20.52 7.94
C MET A 204 42.70 -20.76 6.64
N LYS A 205 41.64 -19.98 6.37
CA LYS A 205 40.92 -20.03 5.09
C LYS A 205 41.83 -19.62 3.93
N CYS A 206 42.56 -18.51 4.06
CA CYS A 206 43.47 -18.02 3.02
C CYS A 206 44.59 -19.03 2.69
N GLU A 207 45.07 -19.74 3.70
CA GLU A 207 46.07 -20.80 3.57
C GLU A 207 45.49 -22.19 3.24
N ASP A 208 44.16 -22.31 3.12
CA ASP A 208 43.41 -23.58 3.01
C ASP A 208 43.90 -24.65 4.00
N VAL A 209 44.07 -24.24 5.27
CA VAL A 209 44.50 -25.13 6.34
C VAL A 209 43.45 -26.20 6.56
N LYS A 210 43.82 -27.46 6.34
CA LYS A 210 42.90 -28.59 6.50
C LYS A 210 42.27 -28.62 7.90
N VAL A 211 40.94 -28.58 7.95
CA VAL A 211 40.14 -28.73 9.16
C VAL A 211 39.64 -30.17 9.29
N ASN A 212 39.90 -30.82 10.42
CA ASN A 212 39.52 -32.23 10.65
C ASN A 212 38.03 -32.38 11.01
N THR A 213 37.14 -31.95 10.11
CA THR A 213 35.68 -32.04 10.27
C THR A 213 35.00 -32.45 8.97
N TYR A 214 33.89 -33.19 9.08
CA TYR A 214 32.98 -33.48 7.98
C TYR A 214 31.75 -32.56 7.99
N ALA A 215 31.69 -31.60 8.91
CA ALA A 215 30.66 -30.58 8.90
C ALA A 215 30.76 -29.75 7.62
N SER A 216 29.62 -29.32 7.10
CA SER A 216 29.58 -28.40 5.96
C SER A 216 29.96 -26.98 6.36
N THR A 217 29.87 -26.62 7.63
CA THR A 217 30.33 -25.34 8.15
C THR A 217 31.12 -25.52 9.44
N ILE A 218 32.10 -24.66 9.68
CA ILE A 218 32.85 -24.59 10.93
C ILE A 218 32.87 -23.15 11.47
N THR A 219 32.75 -22.98 12.79
CA THR A 219 32.90 -21.68 13.44
C THR A 219 34.28 -21.59 14.08
N ILE A 220 35.02 -20.53 13.77
CA ILE A 220 36.36 -20.23 14.30
C ILE A 220 36.39 -18.75 14.68
N GLY A 221 36.58 -18.47 15.96
CA GLY A 221 36.37 -17.12 16.51
C GLY A 221 34.97 -16.61 16.17
N ALA A 222 34.88 -15.39 15.65
CA ALA A 222 33.63 -14.81 15.16
C ALA A 222 33.27 -15.21 13.71
N GLY A 223 34.10 -15.97 12.99
CA GLY A 223 33.80 -16.39 11.62
C GLY A 223 33.06 -17.73 11.58
N THR A 224 32.04 -17.84 10.73
CA THR A 224 31.51 -19.14 10.29
C THR A 224 31.87 -19.35 8.83
N TYR A 225 32.55 -20.45 8.54
CA TYR A 225 33.17 -20.75 7.26
C TYR A 225 32.51 -21.95 6.60
N ALA A 226 32.33 -21.90 5.28
CA ALA A 226 31.91 -23.03 4.47
C ALA A 226 33.08 -23.99 4.25
N THR A 227 32.81 -25.28 4.44
CA THR A 227 33.79 -26.35 4.30
C THR A 227 33.25 -27.51 3.48
N GLN A 228 34.13 -28.19 2.76
CA GLN A 228 33.83 -29.42 2.03
C GLN A 228 35.04 -30.35 2.09
N TYR A 229 34.83 -31.60 2.49
CA TYR A 229 35.88 -32.61 2.60
C TYR A 229 37.11 -32.19 3.45
N GLY A 230 36.89 -31.33 4.47
CA GLY A 230 37.93 -30.83 5.36
C GLY A 230 38.71 -29.63 4.83
N HIS A 231 38.30 -29.04 3.71
CA HIS A 231 38.87 -27.83 3.11
C HIS A 231 37.88 -26.68 3.17
N PHE A 232 38.38 -25.45 3.15
CA PHE A 232 37.55 -24.26 3.01
C PHE A 232 37.09 -24.13 1.56
N ILE A 233 35.87 -23.62 1.33
CA ILE A 233 35.34 -23.40 -0.02
C ILE A 233 34.80 -21.98 -0.18
N ASP A 234 34.96 -21.43 -1.38
CA ASP A 234 34.39 -20.14 -1.74
C ASP A 234 32.98 -20.33 -2.31
N VAL A 235 31.98 -20.02 -1.48
CA VAL A 235 30.56 -20.04 -1.87
C VAL A 235 29.91 -18.72 -1.51
N THR A 236 29.08 -18.21 -2.42
CA THR A 236 28.29 -16.99 -2.22
C THR A 236 26.82 -17.31 -2.46
N GLY A 237 25.97 -16.90 -1.52
CA GLY A 237 24.54 -17.25 -1.50
C GLY A 237 24.18 -18.15 -0.33
N VAL A 238 23.01 -18.81 -0.42
CA VAL A 238 22.55 -19.72 0.64
C VAL A 238 23.37 -21.01 0.60
N TYR A 239 24.00 -21.34 1.73
CA TYR A 239 24.70 -22.59 1.92
C TYR A 239 24.37 -23.16 3.30
N HIS A 240 23.63 -24.27 3.30
CA HIS A 240 23.02 -24.85 4.50
C HIS A 240 22.15 -23.81 5.24
N ASN A 241 22.55 -23.44 6.47
CA ASN A 241 21.78 -22.56 7.34
C ASN A 241 22.34 -21.13 7.36
N TYR A 242 23.13 -20.73 6.37
CA TYR A 242 23.79 -19.44 6.34
C TYR A 242 23.72 -18.82 4.94
N TYR A 243 23.70 -17.50 4.92
CA TYR A 243 24.01 -16.74 3.72
C TYR A 243 25.50 -16.41 3.73
N MET A 244 26.23 -16.96 2.77
CA MET A 244 27.68 -16.85 2.65
C MET A 244 28.07 -15.78 1.63
N VAL A 245 29.20 -15.13 1.88
CA VAL A 245 29.93 -14.29 0.93
C VAL A 245 31.37 -14.76 0.93
N ASP A 246 31.86 -15.21 -0.23
CA ASP A 246 33.21 -15.76 -0.41
C ASP A 246 33.56 -16.85 0.62
N GLY A 247 32.60 -17.72 0.92
CA GLY A 247 32.77 -18.83 1.85
C GLY A 247 32.64 -18.48 3.34
N ILE A 248 32.28 -17.24 3.70
CA ILE A 248 32.13 -16.78 5.08
C ILE A 248 30.71 -16.26 5.31
N ALA A 249 30.08 -16.64 6.41
CA ALA A 249 28.78 -16.08 6.79
C ALA A 249 28.97 -14.62 7.20
N ASP A 250 28.39 -13.67 6.48
CA ASP A 250 28.50 -12.24 6.79
C ASP A 250 27.48 -11.86 7.85
N GLN A 251 27.96 -11.57 9.07
CA GLN A 251 27.09 -11.25 10.21
C GLN A 251 26.39 -9.88 10.10
N SER A 252 26.80 -9.03 9.14
CA SER A 252 26.11 -7.76 8.89
C SER A 252 24.80 -7.95 8.12
N ILE A 253 24.58 -9.12 7.51
CA ILE A 253 23.40 -9.40 6.71
C ILE A 253 22.25 -9.85 7.62
N THR A 254 21.20 -9.02 7.71
CA THR A 254 19.96 -9.33 8.45
C THR A 254 18.76 -8.86 7.62
N GLY A 255 17.66 -9.59 7.67
CA GLY A 255 16.44 -9.31 6.91
C GLY A 255 16.17 -10.35 5.83
N ALA A 256 15.39 -9.95 4.82
CA ALA A 256 14.97 -10.83 3.74
C ALA A 256 16.03 -10.85 2.64
N ILE A 257 16.56 -12.02 2.33
CA ILE A 257 17.55 -12.20 1.26
C ILE A 257 16.97 -13.08 0.16
N GLU A 258 17.05 -12.61 -1.08
CA GLU A 258 16.63 -13.36 -2.25
C GLU A 258 17.76 -14.27 -2.74
N TYR A 259 17.46 -15.54 -2.92
CA TYR A 259 18.37 -16.50 -3.54
C TYR A 259 17.56 -17.54 -4.33
N GLU A 260 17.94 -17.78 -5.58
CA GLU A 260 17.27 -18.73 -6.50
C GLU A 260 15.74 -18.56 -6.65
N GLY A 261 15.25 -17.33 -6.45
CA GLY A 261 13.82 -16.96 -6.52
C GLY A 261 13.03 -17.26 -5.25
N GLU A 262 13.69 -17.57 -4.14
CA GLU A 262 13.11 -17.70 -2.81
C GLU A 262 13.68 -16.62 -1.88
N TYR A 263 12.92 -16.28 -0.84
CA TYR A 263 13.30 -15.28 0.16
C TYR A 263 13.57 -15.98 1.49
N TYR A 264 14.75 -15.76 2.05
CA TYR A 264 15.21 -16.34 3.31
C TYR A 264 15.19 -15.27 4.40
N LYS A 265 14.69 -15.63 5.58
CA LYS A 265 14.83 -14.84 6.79
C LYS A 265 16.22 -15.08 7.37
N VAL A 266 17.07 -14.06 7.28
CA VAL A 266 18.45 -14.11 7.75
C VAL A 266 18.60 -13.19 8.97
N ASP A 267 19.19 -13.71 10.03
CA ASP A 267 19.56 -12.99 11.25
C ASP A 267 21.08 -13.13 11.44
N SER A 268 21.82 -12.03 11.28
CA SER A 268 23.29 -12.00 11.33
C SER A 268 23.98 -13.08 10.50
N GLY A 269 23.62 -13.17 9.22
CA GLY A 269 24.18 -14.13 8.27
C GLY A 269 23.65 -15.55 8.40
N LYS A 270 22.90 -15.87 9.47
CA LYS A 270 22.29 -17.18 9.70
C LYS A 270 20.82 -17.19 9.30
N ILE A 271 20.40 -18.23 8.59
CA ILE A 271 18.99 -18.43 8.23
C ILE A 271 18.23 -18.92 9.47
N ASP A 272 17.13 -18.23 9.82
CA ASP A 272 16.23 -18.64 10.90
C ASP A 272 15.32 -19.78 10.45
N THR A 273 15.89 -20.99 10.38
CA THR A 273 15.17 -22.19 9.97
C THR A 273 14.08 -22.62 10.94
N SER A 274 13.96 -21.98 12.12
CA SER A 274 12.91 -22.28 13.09
C SER A 274 11.59 -21.59 12.75
N TYR A 275 11.63 -20.55 11.94
CA TYR A 275 10.47 -19.72 11.66
C TYR A 275 9.54 -20.34 10.61
N ASN A 276 8.25 -20.39 10.93
CA ASN A 276 7.19 -20.82 10.02
C ASN A 276 6.02 -19.84 10.13
N GLY A 277 5.44 -19.40 9.01
CA GLY A 277 4.30 -18.49 8.96
C GLY A 277 4.60 -17.13 8.31
N PRO A 278 3.65 -16.18 8.39
CA PRO A 278 3.78 -14.86 7.81
C PRO A 278 4.79 -14.01 8.59
N TRP A 279 5.84 -13.54 7.91
CA TRP A 279 6.86 -12.63 8.44
C TRP A 279 6.97 -11.38 7.59
N THR A 280 6.87 -10.22 8.21
CA THR A 280 6.99 -8.93 7.51
C THR A 280 8.41 -8.40 7.62
N CYS A 281 9.03 -8.15 6.46
CA CYS A 281 10.31 -7.46 6.35
C CYS A 281 10.14 -6.26 5.42
N GLY A 282 10.37 -5.06 5.95
CA GLY A 282 10.06 -3.82 5.23
C GLY A 282 8.55 -3.68 4.96
N LYS A 283 8.19 -3.58 3.68
CA LYS A 283 6.79 -3.44 3.22
C LYS A 283 6.15 -4.75 2.74
N THR A 284 6.91 -5.84 2.76
CA THR A 284 6.51 -7.11 2.19
C THR A 284 6.30 -8.13 3.30
N THR A 285 5.20 -8.88 3.22
CA THR A 285 4.94 -10.02 4.10
C THR A 285 5.19 -11.31 3.34
N TYR A 286 6.14 -12.11 3.81
CA TYR A 286 6.52 -13.40 3.23
C TYR A 286 5.87 -14.51 4.04
N TYR A 287 5.39 -15.57 3.38
CA TYR A 287 4.99 -16.79 4.07
C TYR A 287 6.16 -17.77 4.07
N LEU A 288 6.76 -17.97 5.24
CA LEU A 288 7.96 -18.78 5.40
C LEU A 288 7.63 -20.19 5.88
N ILE A 289 8.38 -21.16 5.35
CA ILE A 289 8.45 -22.54 5.85
C ILE A 289 9.93 -22.82 6.10
N ASN A 290 10.29 -23.20 7.33
CA ASN A 290 11.69 -23.37 7.75
C ASN A 290 12.58 -22.18 7.34
N GLY A 291 12.11 -20.96 7.62
CA GLY A 291 12.86 -19.73 7.39
C GLY A 291 12.91 -19.22 5.94
N HIS A 292 12.26 -19.86 4.97
CA HIS A 292 12.28 -19.40 3.57
C HIS A 292 10.93 -19.54 2.86
N THR A 293 10.71 -18.76 1.81
CA THR A 293 9.52 -18.90 0.96
C THR A 293 9.68 -20.08 0.01
N ASN A 294 8.55 -20.63 -0.45
CA ASN A 294 8.54 -21.52 -1.61
C ASN A 294 7.91 -20.77 -2.80
N LYS A 295 8.67 -20.58 -3.87
CA LYS A 295 8.21 -19.81 -5.04
C LYS A 295 7.03 -20.42 -5.79
N ASN A 296 6.77 -21.71 -5.58
CA ASN A 296 5.62 -22.42 -6.15
C ASN A 296 4.39 -22.43 -5.23
N MET A 297 4.49 -21.80 -4.06
CA MET A 297 3.41 -21.74 -3.08
C MET A 297 2.44 -20.62 -3.42
N THR A 298 1.31 -21.02 -4.02
CA THR A 298 0.18 -20.12 -4.28
C THR A 298 -1.11 -20.75 -3.80
N GLY A 299 -1.86 -20.03 -2.97
CA GLY A 299 -3.15 -20.47 -2.44
C GLY A 299 -3.45 -19.94 -1.05
N ILE A 300 -4.59 -20.37 -0.52
CA ILE A 300 -5.03 -20.04 0.83
C ILE A 300 -4.35 -20.98 1.84
N VAL A 301 -3.69 -20.41 2.85
CA VAL A 301 -3.00 -21.14 3.92
C VAL A 301 -3.44 -20.69 5.29
N LYS A 302 -3.44 -21.63 6.25
CA LYS A 302 -3.77 -21.34 7.64
C LYS A 302 -2.51 -21.18 8.47
N TYR A 303 -2.45 -20.12 9.26
CA TYR A 303 -1.43 -19.95 10.29
C TYR A 303 -2.07 -19.42 11.58
N GLY A 304 -1.90 -20.17 12.67
CA GLY A 304 -2.63 -19.91 13.91
C GLY A 304 -4.15 -20.03 13.68
N ASN A 305 -4.88 -18.97 14.03
CA ASN A 305 -6.34 -18.87 13.83
C ASN A 305 -6.73 -18.16 12.53
N ASP A 306 -5.75 -17.61 11.80
CA ASP A 306 -6.00 -16.80 10.63
C ASP A 306 -5.72 -17.57 9.33
N TRP A 307 -6.35 -17.12 8.26
CA TRP A 307 -6.15 -17.61 6.91
C TRP A 307 -5.56 -16.49 6.05
N TYR A 308 -4.58 -16.84 5.23
CA TYR A 308 -3.84 -15.90 4.38
C TYR A 308 -3.90 -16.39 2.94
N PHE A 309 -4.01 -15.48 1.98
CA PHE A 309 -3.72 -15.81 0.60
C PHE A 309 -2.23 -15.56 0.32
N VAL A 310 -1.55 -16.59 -0.15
CA VAL A 310 -0.14 -16.55 -0.54
C VAL A 310 -0.05 -16.66 -2.05
N ASN A 311 0.79 -15.85 -2.68
CA ASN A 311 1.08 -15.89 -4.10
C ASN A 311 2.60 -15.94 -4.29
N ASN A 312 3.11 -17.05 -4.79
CA ASN A 312 4.55 -17.33 -4.95
C ASN A 312 5.35 -17.09 -3.66
N GLY A 313 4.82 -17.52 -2.52
CA GLY A 313 5.45 -17.32 -1.20
C GLY A 313 5.27 -15.94 -0.57
N ILE A 314 4.60 -15.00 -1.24
CA ILE A 314 4.30 -13.66 -0.72
C ILE A 314 2.85 -13.61 -0.23
N VAL A 315 2.62 -13.13 0.98
CA VAL A 315 1.26 -12.92 1.52
C VAL A 315 0.67 -11.67 0.88
N LEU A 316 -0.54 -11.80 0.33
CA LEU A 316 -1.30 -10.65 -0.13
C LEU A 316 -1.78 -9.83 1.07
N THR A 317 -1.37 -8.57 1.14
CA THR A 317 -1.70 -7.65 2.23
C THR A 317 -2.77 -6.64 1.82
N GLY A 318 -3.53 -6.14 2.79
CA GLY A 318 -4.61 -5.16 2.57
C GLY A 318 -5.97 -5.79 2.26
N ASP A 319 -6.92 -4.94 1.87
CA ASP A 319 -8.27 -5.35 1.51
C ASP A 319 -8.35 -5.69 0.02
N ALA A 320 -8.90 -6.85 -0.33
CA ALA A 320 -8.97 -7.32 -1.71
C ALA A 320 -10.04 -8.41 -1.91
N LEU A 321 -10.33 -8.71 -3.18
CA LEU A 321 -10.99 -9.95 -3.58
C LEU A 321 -10.01 -10.82 -4.37
N ILE A 322 -9.96 -12.11 -4.06
CA ILE A 322 -9.14 -13.08 -4.78
C ILE A 322 -10.00 -14.20 -5.34
N TYR A 323 -9.78 -14.58 -6.60
CA TYR A 323 -10.44 -15.74 -7.19
C TYR A 323 -9.57 -16.98 -6.99
N TYR A 324 -10.07 -17.93 -6.21
CA TYR A 324 -9.36 -19.17 -5.89
C TYR A 324 -10.36 -20.32 -5.78
N ASN A 325 -10.00 -21.50 -6.30
CA ASN A 325 -10.85 -22.70 -6.28
C ASN A 325 -12.31 -22.48 -6.74
N GLY A 326 -12.52 -21.64 -7.75
CA GLY A 326 -13.83 -21.41 -8.33
C GLY A 326 -14.68 -20.33 -7.65
N GLN A 327 -14.19 -19.72 -6.56
CA GLN A 327 -14.92 -18.71 -5.80
C GLN A 327 -14.08 -17.44 -5.56
N TRP A 328 -14.75 -16.30 -5.43
CA TRP A 328 -14.10 -15.06 -5.01
C TRP A 328 -14.17 -14.97 -3.49
N HIS A 329 -13.01 -14.86 -2.84
CA HIS A 329 -12.85 -14.72 -1.40
C HIS A 329 -12.48 -13.29 -1.02
N CYS A 330 -13.07 -12.82 0.08
CA CYS A 330 -12.77 -11.54 0.69
C CYS A 330 -11.51 -11.62 1.54
N ILE A 331 -10.62 -10.67 1.33
CA ILE A 331 -9.48 -10.40 2.19
C ILE A 331 -9.74 -9.07 2.89
N HIS A 332 -9.64 -9.06 4.22
CA HIS A 332 -9.65 -7.86 5.03
C HIS A 332 -8.34 -7.80 5.85
N ASN A 333 -7.63 -6.68 5.76
CA ASN A 333 -6.33 -6.46 6.42
C ASN A 333 -5.32 -7.60 6.18
N GLY A 334 -5.25 -8.13 4.95
CA GLY A 334 -4.33 -9.21 4.56
C GLY A 334 -4.71 -10.61 5.03
N LYS A 335 -5.90 -10.78 5.62
CA LYS A 335 -6.45 -12.07 6.05
C LYS A 335 -7.72 -12.38 5.31
N ILE A 336 -7.95 -13.66 5.00
CA ILE A 336 -9.24 -14.11 4.49
C ILE A 336 -10.28 -13.88 5.60
N ASP A 337 -11.30 -13.09 5.30
CA ASP A 337 -12.41 -12.80 6.21
C ASP A 337 -13.63 -13.58 5.76
N ASP A 338 -13.88 -14.72 6.42
CA ASP A 338 -15.01 -15.62 6.16
C ASP A 338 -16.32 -15.16 6.82
N THR A 339 -16.29 -14.04 7.57
CA THR A 339 -17.45 -13.48 8.26
C THR A 339 -18.03 -12.25 7.58
N TYR A 340 -17.24 -11.60 6.72
CA TYR A 340 -17.64 -10.35 6.08
C TYR A 340 -18.90 -10.52 5.21
N THR A 341 -19.87 -9.62 5.41
CA THR A 341 -21.04 -9.48 4.55
C THR A 341 -21.24 -8.00 4.22
N GLY A 342 -21.25 -7.65 2.93
CA GLY A 342 -21.26 -6.26 2.50
C GLY A 342 -20.86 -6.08 1.05
N LEU A 343 -20.49 -4.85 0.68
CA LEU A 343 -20.05 -4.49 -0.66
C LEU A 343 -18.53 -4.28 -0.66
N VAL A 344 -17.84 -4.88 -1.63
CA VAL A 344 -16.39 -4.74 -1.81
C VAL A 344 -16.10 -4.26 -3.22
N ASP A 345 -15.33 -3.18 -3.33
CA ASP A 345 -14.84 -2.65 -4.62
C ASP A 345 -13.60 -3.40 -5.07
N PHE A 346 -13.63 -3.94 -6.28
CA PHE A 346 -12.50 -4.65 -6.88
C PHE A 346 -12.53 -4.54 -8.40
N GLY A 347 -11.39 -4.21 -9.01
CA GLY A 347 -11.27 -4.14 -10.47
C GLY A 347 -12.26 -3.19 -11.15
N GLY A 348 -12.64 -2.09 -10.49
CA GLY A 348 -13.59 -1.09 -11.00
C GLY A 348 -15.07 -1.51 -10.92
N LYS A 349 -15.38 -2.58 -10.20
CA LYS A 349 -16.76 -3.05 -9.93
C LYS A 349 -16.97 -3.22 -8.44
N THR A 350 -18.23 -3.16 -8.01
CA THR A 350 -18.62 -3.42 -6.62
C THR A 350 -19.32 -4.77 -6.53
N TYR A 351 -18.79 -5.67 -5.72
CA TYR A 351 -19.30 -7.04 -5.53
C TYR A 351 -20.02 -7.16 -4.19
N TYR A 352 -21.13 -7.88 -4.17
CA TYR A 352 -21.79 -8.29 -2.95
C TYR A 352 -21.13 -9.56 -2.40
N VAL A 353 -20.53 -9.42 -1.23
CA VAL A 353 -19.92 -10.48 -0.45
C VAL A 353 -20.87 -10.91 0.66
N MET A 354 -21.04 -12.21 0.85
CA MET A 354 -21.81 -12.80 1.92
C MET A 354 -21.00 -13.94 2.54
N ASN A 355 -20.77 -13.86 3.86
CA ASN A 355 -19.90 -14.78 4.61
C ASN A 355 -18.55 -15.00 3.92
N GLY A 356 -17.88 -13.88 3.59
CA GLY A 356 -16.55 -13.86 3.01
C GLY A 356 -16.41 -14.28 1.56
N THR A 357 -17.50 -14.62 0.88
CA THR A 357 -17.48 -14.99 -0.55
C THR A 357 -18.42 -14.15 -1.39
N VAL A 358 -18.06 -13.86 -2.64
CA VAL A 358 -18.98 -13.14 -3.54
C VAL A 358 -20.22 -13.98 -3.81
N ASN A 359 -21.38 -13.43 -3.47
CA ASN A 359 -22.68 -14.09 -3.69
C ASN A 359 -23.15 -13.85 -5.13
N THR A 360 -22.65 -14.68 -6.05
CA THR A 360 -23.00 -14.61 -7.47
C THR A 360 -24.46 -14.99 -7.78
N SER A 361 -25.20 -15.53 -6.81
CA SER A 361 -26.62 -15.86 -6.98
C SER A 361 -27.55 -14.66 -6.80
N SER A 362 -27.07 -13.57 -6.18
CA SER A 362 -27.87 -12.37 -5.93
C SER A 362 -28.18 -11.61 -7.21
N ASN A 363 -29.47 -11.49 -7.51
CA ASN A 363 -30.01 -10.78 -8.67
C ASN A 363 -31.23 -9.95 -8.26
N GLY A 364 -31.37 -8.74 -8.82
CA GLY A 364 -32.43 -7.81 -8.49
C GLY A 364 -32.13 -6.97 -7.24
N LEU A 365 -33.19 -6.40 -6.65
CA LEU A 365 -33.07 -5.57 -5.46
C LEU A 365 -32.66 -6.40 -4.22
N THR A 366 -31.51 -6.04 -3.64
CA THR A 366 -30.93 -6.67 -2.45
C THR A 366 -30.67 -5.60 -1.40
N TYR A 367 -31.08 -5.86 -0.15
CA TYR A 367 -30.86 -4.95 0.98
C TYR A 367 -29.52 -5.25 1.64
N ILE A 368 -28.61 -4.27 1.62
CA ILE A 368 -27.24 -4.42 2.11
C ILE A 368 -26.91 -3.17 2.94
N ASN A 369 -26.53 -3.38 4.21
CA ASN A 369 -26.03 -2.32 5.10
C ASN A 369 -26.89 -1.03 5.15
N GLY A 370 -28.22 -1.18 5.14
CA GLY A 370 -29.14 -0.02 5.25
C GLY A 370 -29.66 0.54 3.94
N GLU A 371 -29.15 0.08 2.80
CA GLU A 371 -29.56 0.56 1.47
C GLU A 371 -30.00 -0.59 0.55
N TRP A 372 -30.80 -0.24 -0.47
CA TRP A 372 -31.26 -1.18 -1.49
C TRP A 372 -30.48 -1.00 -2.78
N TYR A 373 -29.85 -2.08 -3.23
CA TYR A 373 -28.98 -2.13 -4.40
C TYR A 373 -29.57 -3.06 -5.45
N TYR A 374 -29.47 -2.69 -6.72
CA TYR A 374 -29.80 -3.56 -7.84
C TYR A 374 -28.55 -4.34 -8.27
N LEU A 375 -28.57 -5.64 -8.04
CA LEU A 375 -27.46 -6.54 -8.35
C LEU A 375 -27.76 -7.41 -9.57
N VAL A 376 -26.71 -7.71 -10.33
CA VAL A 376 -26.73 -8.71 -11.40
C VAL A 376 -25.56 -9.67 -11.17
N ASN A 377 -25.86 -10.94 -10.92
CA ASN A 377 -24.89 -11.98 -10.57
C ASN A 377 -23.92 -11.57 -9.43
N GLY A 378 -24.46 -10.95 -8.37
CA GLY A 378 -23.69 -10.48 -7.23
C GLY A 378 -22.86 -9.21 -7.47
N VAL A 379 -23.03 -8.52 -8.60
CA VAL A 379 -22.34 -7.26 -8.92
C VAL A 379 -23.34 -6.12 -8.94
N LEU A 380 -23.01 -4.99 -8.33
CA LEU A 380 -23.81 -3.76 -8.43
C LEU A 380 -23.85 -3.26 -9.86
N ASP A 381 -25.05 -3.18 -10.43
CA ASP A 381 -25.24 -2.57 -11.75
C ASP A 381 -25.54 -1.08 -11.61
N THR A 382 -24.48 -0.28 -11.64
CA THR A 382 -24.55 1.19 -11.55
C THR A 382 -25.18 1.83 -12.79
N ASN A 383 -25.40 1.08 -13.87
CA ASN A 383 -26.06 1.59 -15.07
C ASN A 383 -27.58 1.45 -15.01
N TYR A 384 -28.11 0.72 -14.03
CA TYR A 384 -29.55 0.55 -13.87
C TYR A 384 -30.22 1.84 -13.35
N ASN A 385 -31.02 2.46 -14.22
CA ASN A 385 -31.72 3.74 -13.98
C ASN A 385 -33.19 3.62 -14.42
N SER A 386 -33.97 2.78 -13.75
CA SER A 386 -35.32 2.39 -14.19
C SER A 386 -36.20 1.95 -13.01
N PRO A 387 -37.54 2.00 -13.14
CA PRO A 387 -38.42 1.34 -12.20
C PRO A 387 -38.19 -0.17 -12.14
N ILE A 388 -38.41 -0.75 -10.95
CA ILE A 388 -38.40 -2.20 -10.73
C ILE A 388 -39.52 -2.60 -9.76
N LEU A 389 -40.16 -3.74 -10.05
CA LEU A 389 -41.15 -4.34 -9.16
C LEU A 389 -40.45 -5.18 -8.09
N TYR A 390 -40.71 -4.88 -6.82
CA TYR A 390 -40.22 -5.65 -5.69
C TYR A 390 -41.30 -5.77 -4.63
N ASN A 391 -41.63 -7.00 -4.21
CA ASN A 391 -42.67 -7.31 -3.23
C ASN A 391 -44.00 -6.56 -3.44
N GLY A 392 -44.45 -6.45 -4.70
CA GLY A 392 -45.73 -5.82 -5.06
C GLY A 392 -45.68 -4.29 -5.24
N THR A 393 -44.55 -3.65 -4.96
CA THR A 393 -44.37 -2.20 -5.10
C THR A 393 -43.34 -1.88 -6.18
N TRP A 394 -43.60 -0.85 -6.98
CA TRP A 394 -42.66 -0.36 -7.98
C TRP A 394 -41.79 0.75 -7.40
N TYR A 395 -40.48 0.53 -7.38
CA TYR A 395 -39.48 1.49 -6.89
C TYR A 395 -38.67 2.06 -8.04
N TYR A 396 -38.33 3.34 -8.00
CA TYR A 396 -37.37 3.95 -8.91
C TYR A 396 -35.93 3.73 -8.41
N VAL A 397 -35.12 3.11 -9.25
CA VAL A 397 -33.69 2.89 -9.02
C VAL A 397 -32.90 3.88 -9.88
N ASP A 398 -31.97 4.58 -9.25
CA ASP A 398 -31.04 5.53 -9.83
C ASP A 398 -29.61 5.06 -9.55
N HIS A 399 -28.80 4.91 -10.59
CA HIS A 399 -27.43 4.39 -10.52
C HIS A 399 -27.28 3.11 -9.69
N GLY A 400 -28.22 2.18 -9.86
CA GLY A 400 -28.23 0.90 -9.14
C GLY A 400 -28.70 0.97 -7.68
N LYS A 401 -29.20 2.11 -7.18
CA LYS A 401 -29.76 2.25 -5.82
C LYS A 401 -31.19 2.78 -5.83
N ILE A 402 -32.04 2.36 -4.89
CA ILE A 402 -33.36 3.00 -4.74
C ILE A 402 -33.18 4.48 -4.37
N ASN A 403 -33.75 5.38 -5.15
CA ASN A 403 -33.77 6.81 -4.83
C ASN A 403 -35.07 7.18 -4.11
N TRP A 404 -35.05 7.10 -2.79
CA TRP A 404 -36.18 7.42 -1.90
C TRP A 404 -36.66 8.87 -1.97
N LYS A 405 -35.86 9.77 -2.55
CA LYS A 405 -36.18 11.21 -2.67
C LYS A 405 -36.69 11.57 -4.07
N TYR A 406 -36.72 10.63 -5.01
CA TYR A 406 -37.14 10.90 -6.36
C TYR A 406 -38.66 11.11 -6.42
N THR A 407 -39.06 12.30 -6.86
CA THR A 407 -40.46 12.66 -7.13
C THR A 407 -40.54 13.37 -8.46
N ASN A 408 -40.80 12.61 -9.52
CA ASN A 408 -40.93 13.11 -10.89
C ASN A 408 -41.48 12.02 -11.83
N LEU A 409 -41.57 12.33 -13.12
CA LEU A 409 -41.91 11.40 -14.18
C LEU A 409 -40.69 10.58 -14.62
N VAL A 410 -40.84 9.25 -14.61
CA VAL A 410 -39.87 8.33 -15.18
C VAL A 410 -40.50 7.55 -16.34
N LYS A 411 -39.73 7.34 -17.41
CA LYS A 411 -40.17 6.53 -18.53
C LYS A 411 -39.82 5.07 -18.27
N TYR A 412 -40.82 4.18 -18.38
CA TYR A 412 -40.62 2.74 -18.37
C TYR A 412 -41.29 2.15 -19.62
N TYR A 413 -40.48 1.56 -20.50
CA TYR A 413 -40.84 1.24 -21.88
C TYR A 413 -41.40 2.47 -22.63
N SER A 414 -42.66 2.41 -23.08
CA SER A 414 -43.33 3.48 -23.82
C SER A 414 -44.14 4.42 -22.92
N THR A 415 -44.26 4.13 -21.62
CA THR A 415 -45.18 4.82 -20.71
C THR A 415 -44.39 5.66 -19.69
N TRP A 416 -44.91 6.84 -19.39
CA TRP A 416 -44.37 7.71 -18.35
C TRP A 416 -45.18 7.54 -17.07
N TYR A 417 -44.51 7.18 -15.99
CA TYR A 417 -45.10 6.95 -14.67
C TYR A 417 -44.66 8.05 -13.71
N TYR A 418 -45.60 8.52 -12.89
CA TYR A 418 -45.32 9.46 -11.82
C TYR A 418 -44.82 8.71 -10.59
N VAL A 419 -43.59 9.02 -10.20
CA VAL A 419 -42.95 8.51 -8.98
C VAL A 419 -43.06 9.58 -7.91
N GLU A 420 -43.35 9.17 -6.69
CA GLU A 420 -43.41 9.99 -5.50
C GLU A 420 -42.65 9.30 -4.38
N ASN A 421 -41.65 9.97 -3.81
CA ASN A 421 -40.77 9.44 -2.76
C ASN A 421 -40.16 8.06 -3.12
N GLY A 422 -39.71 7.93 -4.37
CA GLY A 422 -39.07 6.72 -4.89
C GLY A 422 -40.03 5.59 -5.29
N GLN A 423 -41.36 5.76 -5.18
CA GLN A 423 -42.35 4.74 -5.55
C GLN A 423 -43.33 5.23 -6.64
N ILE A 424 -43.74 4.37 -7.56
CA ILE A 424 -44.81 4.73 -8.52
C ILE A 424 -46.12 4.96 -7.76
N ASN A 425 -46.71 6.15 -7.90
CA ASN A 425 -48.01 6.48 -7.31
C ASN A 425 -49.13 6.33 -8.35
N TRP A 426 -49.77 5.17 -8.34
CA TRP A 426 -50.86 4.78 -9.26
C TRP A 426 -52.15 5.59 -9.13
N ASN A 427 -52.31 6.38 -8.07
CA ASN A 427 -53.53 7.14 -7.81
C ASN A 427 -53.33 8.65 -8.01
N LYS A 428 -52.16 9.07 -8.50
CA LYS A 428 -51.86 10.49 -8.64
C LYS A 428 -52.57 11.08 -9.87
N ASN A 429 -53.35 12.13 -9.63
CA ASN A 429 -53.76 13.10 -10.65
C ASN A 429 -53.04 14.42 -10.37
N THR A 430 -52.22 14.91 -11.30
CA THR A 430 -51.42 16.13 -11.09
C THR A 430 -50.88 16.70 -12.41
N LEU A 431 -50.23 17.85 -12.34
CA LEU A 431 -49.37 18.36 -13.40
C LEU A 431 -47.92 18.10 -13.01
N CYS A 432 -47.13 17.58 -13.94
CA CYS A 432 -45.72 17.30 -13.71
C CYS A 432 -44.90 17.55 -14.97
N GLN A 433 -43.71 18.12 -14.80
CA GLN A 433 -42.71 18.23 -15.86
C GLN A 433 -41.82 17.00 -15.86
N VAL A 434 -41.26 16.66 -17.01
CA VAL A 434 -40.17 15.67 -17.08
C VAL A 434 -38.88 16.35 -16.60
N ASN A 435 -38.21 15.77 -15.59
CA ASN A 435 -36.95 16.28 -15.02
C ASN A 435 -37.03 17.73 -14.49
N GLY A 436 -38.23 18.19 -14.10
CA GLY A 436 -38.41 19.50 -13.45
C GLY A 436 -38.18 20.71 -14.36
N SER A 437 -38.21 20.54 -15.68
CA SER A 437 -38.12 21.65 -16.63
C SER A 437 -38.96 21.41 -17.89
N GLY A 438 -39.34 22.50 -18.58
CA GLY A 438 -40.04 22.43 -19.86
C GLY A 438 -41.55 22.21 -19.74
N THR A 439 -42.10 21.38 -20.63
CA THR A 439 -43.54 21.16 -20.77
C THR A 439 -44.12 20.48 -19.53
N TRP A 440 -45.24 21.02 -19.05
CA TRP A 440 -46.06 20.37 -18.01
C TRP A 440 -47.03 19.40 -18.66
N TYR A 441 -47.05 18.17 -18.17
CA TYR A 441 -47.95 17.12 -18.63
C TYR A 441 -49.00 16.83 -17.57
N TYR A 442 -50.22 16.52 -18.02
CA TYR A 442 -51.27 16.03 -17.16
C TYR A 442 -51.08 14.53 -16.89
N VAL A 443 -50.89 14.21 -15.61
CA VAL A 443 -50.82 12.86 -15.09
C VAL A 443 -52.19 12.49 -14.57
N SER A 444 -52.72 11.36 -15.02
CA SER A 444 -53.95 10.74 -14.54
C SER A 444 -53.69 9.30 -14.10
N ASN A 445 -54.12 8.93 -12.90
CA ASN A 445 -53.88 7.61 -12.31
C ASN A 445 -52.41 7.16 -12.41
N GLY A 446 -51.50 8.09 -12.07
CA GLY A 446 -50.06 7.84 -12.05
C GLY A 446 -49.37 7.76 -13.41
N VAL A 447 -50.07 8.00 -14.54
CA VAL A 447 -49.47 7.99 -15.88
C VAL A 447 -49.78 9.26 -16.67
N ILE A 448 -48.91 9.67 -17.59
CA ILE A 448 -49.23 10.78 -18.50
C ILE A 448 -50.44 10.41 -19.37
N ASN A 449 -51.47 11.26 -19.35
CA ASN A 449 -52.62 11.15 -20.23
C ASN A 449 -52.47 12.10 -21.43
N TRP A 450 -51.93 11.56 -22.53
CA TRP A 450 -51.66 12.28 -23.78
C TRP A 450 -52.91 12.83 -24.48
N ASN A 451 -54.11 12.37 -24.13
CA ASN A 451 -55.35 12.75 -24.78
C ASN A 451 -56.23 13.64 -23.90
N TYR A 452 -55.73 14.09 -22.74
CA TYR A 452 -56.52 14.92 -21.85
C TYR A 452 -56.70 16.33 -22.41
N GLN A 453 -57.96 16.77 -22.48
CA GLN A 453 -58.36 18.14 -22.78
C GLN A 453 -59.30 18.62 -21.67
N GLY A 454 -58.92 19.67 -20.95
CA GLY A 454 -59.67 20.09 -19.77
C GLY A 454 -58.93 21.09 -18.90
N LEU A 455 -59.42 21.26 -17.68
CA LEU A 455 -58.76 22.05 -16.64
C LEU A 455 -58.21 21.11 -15.58
N ALA A 456 -56.93 21.28 -15.24
CA ALA A 456 -56.27 20.52 -14.17
C ALA A 456 -55.92 21.44 -13.01
N TYR A 457 -56.28 21.02 -11.79
CA TYR A 457 -55.94 21.76 -10.58
C TYR A 457 -54.51 21.44 -10.14
N TYR A 458 -53.71 22.47 -9.93
CA TYR A 458 -52.33 22.38 -9.48
C TYR A 458 -51.94 23.66 -8.74
N ASP A 459 -51.14 23.57 -7.67
CA ASP A 459 -50.61 24.71 -6.92
C ASP A 459 -51.61 25.89 -6.73
N ASN A 460 -52.77 25.56 -6.16
CA ASN A 460 -53.87 26.50 -5.87
C ASN A 460 -54.54 27.20 -7.06
N ASN A 461 -54.32 26.74 -8.30
CA ASN A 461 -55.03 27.25 -9.47
C ASN A 461 -55.42 26.15 -10.47
N TRP A 462 -56.24 26.50 -11.45
CA TRP A 462 -56.66 25.62 -12.54
C TRP A 462 -55.97 26.03 -13.83
N TYR A 463 -55.38 25.05 -14.50
CA TYR A 463 -54.62 25.25 -15.73
C TYR A 463 -55.29 24.53 -16.90
N TYR A 464 -55.29 25.19 -18.05
CA TYR A 464 -55.82 24.63 -19.27
C TYR A 464 -54.84 23.65 -19.91
N ILE A 465 -55.32 22.43 -20.11
CA ILE A 465 -54.58 21.33 -20.71
C ILE A 465 -55.18 21.01 -22.06
N GLU A 466 -54.32 20.91 -23.05
CA GLU A 466 -54.64 20.55 -24.42
C GLU A 466 -53.72 19.41 -24.86
N ASN A 467 -54.30 18.30 -25.32
CA ASN A 467 -53.57 17.10 -25.75
C ASN A 467 -52.56 16.62 -24.68
N GLY A 468 -53.01 16.60 -23.42
CA GLY A 468 -52.20 16.17 -22.28
C GLY A 468 -51.14 17.16 -21.81
N GLN A 469 -51.02 18.33 -22.44
CA GLN A 469 -49.99 19.33 -22.14
C GLN A 469 -50.60 20.65 -21.68
N LEU A 470 -49.95 21.33 -20.73
CA LEU A 470 -50.37 22.66 -20.30
C LEU A 470 -50.16 23.66 -21.46
N ASN A 471 -51.24 24.30 -21.91
CA ASN A 471 -51.18 25.32 -22.94
C ASN A 471 -51.21 26.73 -22.33
N TRP A 472 -50.02 27.30 -22.13
CA TRP A 472 -49.82 28.67 -21.62
C TRP A 472 -50.37 29.77 -22.55
N SER A 473 -50.62 29.48 -23.81
CA SER A 473 -51.10 30.46 -24.80
C SER A 473 -52.62 30.59 -24.86
N TYR A 474 -53.36 29.68 -24.20
CA TYR A 474 -54.82 29.70 -24.24
C TYR A 474 -55.38 30.93 -23.51
N ASN A 475 -56.22 31.67 -24.23
CA ASN A 475 -56.92 32.85 -23.75
C ASN A 475 -58.37 32.79 -24.26
N GLY A 476 -59.34 32.67 -23.36
CA GLY A 476 -60.75 32.57 -23.73
C GLY A 476 -61.61 31.86 -22.70
N LEU A 477 -62.85 31.58 -23.08
CA LEU A 477 -63.79 30.83 -22.25
C LEU A 477 -63.63 29.32 -22.49
N PHE A 478 -63.60 28.52 -21.43
CA PHE A 478 -63.60 27.06 -21.52
C PHE A 478 -64.71 26.46 -20.65
N TYR A 479 -65.45 25.51 -21.21
CA TYR A 479 -66.52 24.82 -20.49
C TYR A 479 -65.97 23.62 -19.73
N PHE A 480 -66.15 23.62 -18.41
CA PHE A 480 -65.65 22.58 -17.52
C PHE A 480 -66.58 22.43 -16.32
N ASN A 481 -66.81 21.22 -15.81
CA ASN A 481 -67.63 20.94 -14.61
C ASN A 481 -68.92 21.78 -14.51
N ASN A 482 -69.71 21.81 -15.60
CA ASN A 482 -70.99 22.55 -15.70
C ASN A 482 -70.89 24.08 -15.62
N GLY A 483 -69.70 24.67 -15.80
CA GLY A 483 -69.48 26.12 -15.82
C GLY A 483 -68.61 26.55 -17.00
N TRP A 484 -68.73 27.82 -17.39
CA TRP A 484 -67.81 28.44 -18.33
C TRP A 484 -66.83 29.33 -17.57
N TYR A 485 -65.54 29.00 -17.66
CA TYR A 485 -64.48 29.70 -16.95
C TYR A 485 -63.64 30.51 -17.91
N TYR A 486 -63.26 31.72 -17.49
CA TYR A 486 -62.33 32.55 -18.24
C TYR A 486 -60.89 32.15 -17.90
N VAL A 487 -60.19 31.66 -18.92
CA VAL A 487 -58.80 31.26 -18.86
C VAL A 487 -57.97 32.33 -19.56
N LYS A 488 -56.91 32.79 -18.90
CA LYS A 488 -55.96 33.76 -19.40
C LYS A 488 -54.55 33.23 -19.20
N ASN A 489 -53.73 33.26 -20.24
CA ASN A 489 -52.39 32.68 -20.25
C ASN A 489 -52.36 31.24 -19.69
N GLY A 490 -53.33 30.42 -20.10
CA GLY A 490 -53.41 29.02 -19.69
C GLY A 490 -53.87 28.76 -18.24
N MET A 491 -54.27 29.77 -17.46
CA MET A 491 -54.83 29.59 -16.10
C MET A 491 -56.18 30.27 -15.94
N ILE A 492 -57.06 29.75 -15.07
CA ILE A 492 -58.28 30.49 -14.70
C ILE A 492 -57.87 31.80 -14.03
N ASP A 493 -58.42 32.91 -14.53
CA ASP A 493 -58.27 34.22 -13.91
C ASP A 493 -59.48 34.50 -13.00
N TRP A 494 -59.38 34.06 -11.75
CA TRP A 494 -60.42 34.22 -10.73
C TRP A 494 -60.73 35.69 -10.38
N ASN A 495 -59.88 36.64 -10.80
CA ASN A 495 -60.09 38.07 -10.55
C ASN A 495 -60.78 38.77 -11.74
N TYR A 496 -61.04 38.06 -12.84
CA TYR A 496 -61.65 38.66 -14.02
C TYR A 496 -63.16 38.81 -13.86
N SER A 497 -63.65 40.05 -13.84
CA SER A 497 -65.07 40.39 -13.76
C SER A 497 -65.49 41.40 -14.84
N ASN A 498 -65.48 40.99 -16.11
CA ASN A 498 -65.72 41.86 -17.27
C ASN A 498 -66.35 41.11 -18.45
N LEU A 499 -66.62 41.82 -19.54
CA LEU A 499 -67.11 41.25 -20.80
C LEU A 499 -65.97 40.63 -21.63
N ILE A 500 -66.18 39.38 -22.05
CA ILE A 500 -65.34 38.65 -22.99
C ILE A 500 -66.14 38.23 -24.23
N LEU A 501 -65.53 38.35 -25.42
CA LEU A 501 -66.15 37.92 -26.67
C LEU A 501 -65.87 36.44 -26.88
N PHE A 502 -66.92 35.65 -27.10
CA PHE A 502 -66.81 34.23 -27.41
C PHE A 502 -67.88 33.83 -28.41
N ASN A 503 -67.47 33.19 -29.52
CA ASN A 503 -68.36 32.78 -30.62
C ASN A 503 -69.33 33.88 -31.11
N GLY A 504 -68.86 35.13 -31.18
CA GLY A 504 -69.65 36.26 -31.68
C GLY A 504 -70.60 36.90 -30.65
N THR A 505 -70.65 36.40 -29.42
CA THR A 505 -71.45 36.96 -28.32
C THR A 505 -70.56 37.42 -27.17
N TRP A 506 -70.89 38.57 -26.58
CA TRP A 506 -70.20 39.09 -25.41
C TRP A 506 -70.86 38.56 -24.14
N TYR A 507 -70.10 37.82 -23.34
CA TYR A 507 -70.56 37.24 -22.07
C TYR A 507 -69.92 37.96 -20.89
N TYR A 508 -70.72 38.18 -19.84
CA TYR A 508 -70.23 38.73 -18.58
C TYR A 508 -69.68 37.62 -17.70
N VAL A 509 -68.40 37.75 -17.39
CA VAL A 509 -67.70 36.92 -16.42
C VAL A 509 -67.71 37.65 -15.08
N ASP A 510 -67.94 36.89 -14.01
CA ASP A 510 -67.94 37.34 -12.61
C ASP A 510 -66.97 36.44 -11.84
N HIS A 511 -65.86 37.01 -11.37
CA HIS A 511 -64.80 36.30 -10.64
C HIS A 511 -64.32 35.01 -11.35
N GLY A 512 -64.02 35.13 -12.66
CA GLY A 512 -63.49 34.04 -13.47
C GLY A 512 -64.52 33.06 -14.05
N GLN A 513 -65.82 33.17 -13.73
CA GLN A 513 -66.88 32.31 -14.28
C GLN A 513 -68.02 33.12 -14.92
N ILE A 514 -68.62 32.65 -16.02
CA ILE A 514 -69.81 33.31 -16.60
C ILE A 514 -70.95 33.32 -15.59
N ASN A 515 -71.56 34.48 -15.38
CA ASN A 515 -72.77 34.62 -14.58
C ASN A 515 -74.00 34.82 -15.47
N TRP A 516 -74.70 33.71 -15.76
CA TRP A 516 -75.86 33.63 -16.66
C TRP A 516 -77.09 34.43 -16.20
N HIS A 517 -77.11 34.90 -14.97
CA HIS A 517 -78.25 35.62 -14.40
C HIS A 517 -77.93 37.08 -14.07
N LYS A 518 -76.74 37.56 -14.45
CA LYS A 518 -76.34 38.93 -14.15
C LYS A 518 -76.96 39.90 -15.14
N THR A 519 -77.68 40.89 -14.60
CA THR A 519 -78.00 42.13 -15.31
C THR A 519 -77.22 43.27 -14.66
N THR A 520 -76.37 43.95 -15.43
CA THR A 520 -75.40 44.94 -14.92
C THR A 520 -74.90 45.86 -16.03
N LEU A 521 -74.07 46.85 -15.69
CA LEU A 521 -73.15 47.47 -16.63
C LEU A 521 -71.79 46.82 -16.52
N SER A 522 -71.10 46.60 -17.64
CA SER A 522 -69.74 46.07 -17.65
C SER A 522 -68.94 46.61 -18.83
N GLN A 523 -67.62 46.58 -18.73
CA GLN A 523 -66.69 47.00 -19.77
C GLN A 523 -66.05 45.77 -20.43
N VAL A 524 -65.55 45.97 -21.64
CA VAL A 524 -64.67 44.99 -22.29
C VAL A 524 -63.30 45.09 -21.64
N ASN A 525 -62.81 43.98 -21.07
CA ASN A 525 -61.50 43.91 -20.41
C ASN A 525 -61.25 45.00 -19.34
N GLY A 526 -62.31 45.49 -18.69
CA GLY A 526 -62.19 46.44 -17.56
C GLY A 526 -61.75 47.85 -17.94
N SER A 527 -61.91 48.24 -19.22
CA SER A 527 -61.57 49.60 -19.67
C SER A 527 -62.50 50.11 -20.77
N GLY A 528 -62.59 51.43 -20.88
CA GLY A 528 -63.32 52.10 -21.97
C GLY A 528 -64.83 52.15 -21.78
N THR A 529 -65.55 51.89 -22.86
CA THR A 529 -67.00 52.03 -22.94
C THR A 529 -67.73 51.04 -22.04
N TRP A 530 -68.76 51.52 -21.34
CA TRP A 530 -69.66 50.67 -20.55
C TRP A 530 -70.82 50.17 -21.41
N TYR A 531 -71.11 48.89 -21.29
CA TYR A 531 -72.18 48.22 -22.01
C TYR A 531 -73.21 47.66 -21.05
N TYR A 532 -74.46 47.64 -21.50
CA TYR A 532 -75.56 47.01 -20.79
C TYR A 532 -75.54 45.49 -21.00
N VAL A 533 -75.50 44.78 -19.88
CA VAL A 533 -75.53 43.32 -19.79
C VAL A 533 -76.87 42.91 -19.20
N GLU A 534 -77.53 41.96 -19.83
CA GLU A 534 -78.78 41.37 -19.39
C GLU A 534 -78.67 39.84 -19.46
N ASN A 535 -79.01 39.14 -18.37
CA ASN A 535 -78.91 37.68 -18.27
C ASN A 535 -77.54 37.13 -18.71
N GLY A 536 -76.47 37.79 -18.25
CA GLY A 536 -75.08 37.42 -18.51
C GLY A 536 -74.56 37.73 -19.91
N GLN A 537 -75.34 38.39 -20.77
CA GLN A 537 -74.95 38.71 -22.15
C GLN A 537 -75.10 40.21 -22.44
N LEU A 538 -74.22 40.76 -23.28
CA LEU A 538 -74.36 42.13 -23.76
C LEU A 538 -75.62 42.26 -24.63
N ASN A 539 -76.54 43.15 -24.25
CA ASN A 539 -77.76 43.42 -25.03
C ASN A 539 -77.60 44.69 -25.89
N TRP A 540 -77.23 44.51 -27.15
CA TRP A 540 -77.07 45.59 -28.15
C TRP A 540 -78.36 46.32 -28.50
N SER A 541 -79.53 45.78 -28.18
CA SER A 541 -80.83 46.36 -28.53
C SER A 541 -81.42 47.23 -27.41
N TYR A 542 -80.83 47.18 -26.21
CA TYR A 542 -81.36 47.89 -25.06
C TYR A 542 -81.25 49.41 -25.24
N ASN A 543 -82.38 50.08 -25.08
CA ASN A 543 -82.51 51.53 -25.09
C ASN A 543 -83.36 51.93 -23.87
N GLY A 544 -82.78 52.69 -22.93
CA GLY A 544 -83.45 52.99 -21.66
C GLY A 544 -82.54 53.61 -20.61
N THR A 545 -82.97 53.61 -19.36
CA THR A 545 -82.17 54.01 -18.21
C THR A 545 -81.95 52.85 -17.26
N TYR A 546 -80.73 52.70 -16.74
CA TYR A 546 -80.39 51.66 -15.76
C TYR A 546 -79.67 52.27 -14.55
N ASN A 547 -80.10 51.90 -13.35
CA ASN A 547 -79.43 52.31 -12.12
C ASN A 547 -78.26 51.38 -11.82
N TYR A 548 -77.05 51.91 -11.83
CA TYR A 548 -75.83 51.18 -11.48
C TYR A 548 -75.12 51.91 -10.35
N ASN A 549 -74.97 51.23 -9.20
CA ASN A 549 -74.38 51.78 -7.98
C ASN A 549 -74.99 53.14 -7.55
N GLY A 550 -76.31 53.30 -7.67
CA GLY A 550 -77.03 54.49 -7.25
C GLY A 550 -77.10 55.62 -8.28
N ILE A 551 -76.43 55.49 -9.43
CA ILE A 551 -76.45 56.46 -10.53
C ILE A 551 -77.28 55.91 -11.70
N ASN A 552 -78.19 56.73 -12.24
CA ASN A 552 -78.97 56.38 -13.43
C ASN A 552 -78.16 56.71 -14.69
N TYR A 553 -77.81 55.69 -15.46
CA TYR A 553 -77.14 55.82 -16.76
C TYR A 553 -78.15 55.72 -17.89
N THR A 554 -78.02 56.60 -18.89
CA THR A 554 -78.79 56.49 -20.15
C THR A 554 -78.04 55.53 -21.07
N ILE A 555 -78.75 54.58 -21.65
CA ILE A 555 -78.19 53.55 -22.53
C ILE A 555 -78.89 53.64 -23.88
N ARG A 556 -78.11 53.65 -24.96
CA ARG A 556 -78.59 53.57 -26.33
C ARG A 556 -77.87 52.47 -27.09
N ASN A 557 -78.62 51.58 -27.72
CA ASN A 557 -78.11 50.41 -28.43
C ASN A 557 -77.10 49.60 -27.59
N GLY A 558 -77.43 49.38 -26.31
CA GLY A 558 -76.58 48.65 -25.36
C GLY A 558 -75.35 49.40 -24.85
N ILE A 559 -75.13 50.67 -25.26
CA ILE A 559 -73.97 51.48 -24.89
C ILE A 559 -74.39 52.60 -23.93
N VAL A 560 -73.66 52.78 -22.83
CA VAL A 560 -73.85 53.91 -21.91
C VAL A 560 -73.38 55.21 -22.58
N CYS A 561 -74.23 56.24 -22.59
CA CYS A 561 -74.00 57.52 -23.27
C CYS A 561 -74.13 58.75 -22.38
#